data_AF-A0A9P0Q8K7-F1
#
_entry.id   AF-A0A9P0Q8K7-F1
#
_cell.length_a   1.000
_cell.length_b   1.000
_cell.length_c   1.000
_cell.angle_alpha   90.00
_cell.angle_beta   90.00
_cell.angle_gamma   90.00
#
_symmetry.space_group_name_H-M   'P 1'
#
loop_
_entity.id
_entity.type
_entity.pdbx_description
1 polymer ?
#
loop_
_entity_poly.entity_id
_entity_poly.type
_entity_poly.pdbx_seq_one_letter_code
_entity_poly.pdbx_strand_id
1 'polypeptide(L)'
;MGQLKIVTGGVRLDGKAFVLDSLIASSIKSRSYQPIVIESTKNLTLKSRNKEGYLSSRLVLENDRLECLTNNFKIMDDRGSLLFSANRKEVLVGSETLHVTGEGGTILRGSIQTRLVRAEAGHDLR
;
A
#
# COMPACT_ATOMS: atom_id res chain seq x y z
N MET A 1 3.28 -30.16 12.61
CA MET A 1 4.50 -29.48 13.08
C MET A 1 5.61 -29.76 12.07
N GLY A 2 6.34 -28.74 11.62
CA GLY A 2 7.39 -28.85 10.62
C GLY A 2 8.69 -29.42 11.20
N GLN A 3 9.50 -30.05 10.36
CA GLN A 3 10.79 -30.60 10.77
C GLN A 3 11.88 -29.53 10.72
N LEU A 4 12.56 -29.32 11.83
CA LEU A 4 13.73 -28.46 11.92
C LEU A 4 15.00 -29.29 11.66
N LYS A 5 15.83 -28.87 10.72
CA LYS A 5 17.08 -29.54 10.33
C LYS A 5 18.23 -28.54 10.33
N ILE A 6 19.39 -28.96 10.84
CA ILE A 6 20.63 -28.22 10.66
C ILE A 6 21.18 -28.57 9.28
N VAL A 7 21.51 -27.55 8.49
CA VAL A 7 22.09 -27.68 7.15
C VAL A 7 23.31 -26.77 7.04
N THR A 8 24.15 -27.00 6.03
CA THR A 8 25.24 -26.06 5.73
C THR A 8 24.67 -24.65 5.51
N GLY A 9 25.12 -23.69 6.31
CA GLY A 9 24.64 -22.30 6.26
C GLY A 9 23.52 -21.95 7.25
N GLY A 10 23.03 -22.89 8.07
CA GLY A 10 22.15 -22.57 9.19
C GLY A 10 21.08 -23.62 9.47
N VAL A 11 19.86 -23.15 9.71
CA VAL A 11 18.73 -23.99 10.10
C VAL A 11 17.64 -23.92 9.03
N ARG A 12 17.10 -25.08 8.65
CA ARG A 12 16.01 -25.22 7.70
C ARG A 12 14.79 -25.80 8.41
N LEU A 13 13.63 -25.16 8.21
CA LEU A 13 12.34 -25.66 8.64
C LEU A 13 11.54 -26.13 7.41
N ASP A 14 11.18 -27.41 7.38
CA ASP A 14 10.27 -27.96 6.37
C ASP A 14 8.87 -28.15 7.00
N GLY A 15 7.90 -27.31 6.60
CA GLY A 15 6.49 -27.40 7.04
C GLY A 15 6.03 -26.23 7.91
N LYS A 16 4.95 -26.44 8.68
CA LYS A 16 4.35 -25.40 9.55
C LYS A 16 5.07 -25.32 10.91
N ALA A 17 5.49 -24.14 11.34
CA ALA A 17 5.96 -23.90 12.70
C ALA A 17 5.28 -22.68 13.32
N PHE A 18 5.40 -22.58 14.64
CA PHE A 18 4.96 -21.43 15.42
C PHE A 18 6.19 -20.73 15.98
N VAL A 19 6.18 -19.39 15.92
CA VAL A 19 7.10 -18.55 16.69
C VAL A 19 6.31 -18.10 17.91
N LEU A 20 6.78 -18.47 19.11
CA LEU A 20 6.03 -18.23 20.35
C LEU A 20 6.13 -16.78 20.85
N ASP A 21 7.16 -16.05 20.40
CA ASP A 21 7.40 -14.66 20.74
C ASP A 21 7.84 -13.91 19.47
N SER A 22 9.05 -13.32 19.47
CA SER A 22 9.49 -12.42 18.42
C SER A 22 10.36 -13.13 17.39
N LEU A 23 10.00 -13.00 16.10
CA LEU A 23 10.87 -13.37 14.99
C LEU A 23 11.73 -12.16 14.60
N ILE A 24 13.01 -12.21 14.90
CA ILE A 24 13.98 -11.20 14.46
C ILE A 24 14.70 -11.73 13.23
N ALA A 25 14.55 -11.02 12.11
CA ALA A 25 15.19 -11.38 10.86
C ALA A 25 15.69 -10.13 10.14
N SER A 26 16.87 -10.22 9.52
CA SER A 26 17.38 -9.17 8.62
C SER A 26 16.62 -9.14 7.29
N SER A 27 16.03 -10.27 6.90
CA SER A 27 15.25 -10.38 5.67
C SER A 27 14.19 -11.47 5.78
N ILE A 28 12.98 -11.16 5.30
CA ILE A 28 11.89 -12.11 5.13
C ILE A 28 11.56 -12.12 3.64
N LYS A 29 11.67 -13.28 3.00
CA LYS A 29 11.44 -13.47 1.57
C LYS A 29 10.64 -14.74 1.32
N SER A 30 9.75 -14.71 0.35
CA SER A 30 9.12 -15.91 -0.19
C SER A 30 10.09 -16.66 -1.12
N ARG A 31 9.70 -17.87 -1.52
CA ARG A 31 10.37 -18.59 -2.60
C ARG A 31 10.21 -17.82 -3.91
N SER A 32 11.12 -18.07 -4.86
CA SER A 32 11.02 -17.47 -6.20
C SER A 32 9.65 -17.74 -6.80
N TYR A 33 9.03 -16.70 -7.37
CA TYR A 33 7.69 -16.75 -7.98
C TYR A 33 6.57 -17.20 -7.02
N GLN A 34 6.74 -17.03 -5.71
CA GLN A 34 5.70 -17.25 -4.71
C GLN A 34 5.44 -15.95 -3.94
N PRO A 35 4.19 -15.65 -3.56
CA PRO A 35 3.90 -14.48 -2.73
C PRO A 35 4.38 -14.69 -1.29
N ILE A 36 4.64 -13.59 -0.58
CA ILE A 36 4.64 -13.59 0.88
C ILE A 36 3.20 -13.36 1.31
N VAL A 37 2.64 -14.29 2.09
CA VAL A 37 1.29 -14.17 2.64
C VAL A 37 1.42 -13.93 4.13
N ILE A 38 0.82 -12.85 4.62
CA ILE A 38 0.70 -12.56 6.04
C ILE A 38 -0.78 -12.40 6.34
N GLU A 39 -1.29 -13.28 7.20
CA GLU A 39 -2.67 -13.28 7.65
C GLU A 39 -2.68 -13.12 9.16
N SER A 40 -3.64 -12.33 9.66
CA SER A 40 -3.80 -12.07 11.09
C SER A 40 -5.29 -12.03 11.42
N THR A 41 -5.66 -12.65 12.53
CA THR A 41 -7.02 -12.55 13.11
C THR A 41 -7.27 -11.20 13.78
N LYS A 42 -6.21 -10.40 13.96
CA LYS A 42 -6.24 -9.03 14.48
C LYS A 42 -5.55 -8.09 13.50
N ASN A 43 -5.36 -6.83 13.91
CA ASN A 43 -4.66 -5.84 13.10
C ASN A 43 -3.22 -6.24 12.73
N LEU A 44 -2.82 -5.92 11.50
CA LEU A 44 -1.44 -6.00 11.04
C LEU A 44 -0.84 -4.59 11.01
N THR A 45 0.33 -4.41 11.61
CA THR A 45 0.98 -3.10 11.71
C THR A 45 2.43 -3.16 11.24
N LEU A 46 2.75 -2.39 10.20
CA LEU A 46 4.12 -2.19 9.72
C LEU A 46 4.59 -0.81 10.19
N LYS A 47 5.76 -0.75 10.82
CA LYS A 47 6.39 0.50 11.28
C LYS A 47 7.79 0.58 10.74
N SER A 48 8.16 1.73 10.21
CA SER A 48 9.56 2.08 9.96
C SER A 48 10.01 3.11 10.98
N ARG A 49 11.28 3.04 11.38
CA ARG A 49 11.90 4.03 12.26
C ARG A 49 13.15 4.59 11.58
N ASN A 50 13.44 5.86 11.83
CA ASN A 50 14.69 6.48 11.38
C ASN A 50 15.89 6.02 12.23
N LYS A 51 17.08 6.54 11.92
CA LYS A 51 18.34 6.17 12.60
C LYS A 51 18.32 6.51 14.09
N GLU A 52 17.55 7.51 14.47
CA GLU A 52 17.37 7.98 15.84
C GLU A 52 16.29 7.19 16.59
N GLY A 53 15.62 6.22 15.95
CA GLY A 53 14.58 5.38 16.54
C GLY A 53 13.17 5.99 16.54
N TYR A 54 13.01 7.21 16.03
CA TYR A 54 11.70 7.84 15.87
C TYR A 54 10.89 7.17 14.75
N LEU A 55 9.57 7.11 14.92
CA LEU A 55 8.66 6.56 13.92
C LEU A 55 8.70 7.42 12.65
N SER A 56 9.14 6.83 11.53
CA SER A 56 9.19 7.50 10.23
C SER A 56 7.94 7.25 9.39
N SER A 57 7.40 6.03 9.42
CA SER A 57 6.13 5.71 8.77
C SER A 57 5.42 4.54 9.44
N ARG A 58 4.11 4.45 9.21
CA ARG A 58 3.26 3.37 9.72
C ARG A 58 2.21 2.99 8.68
N LEU A 59 2.00 1.69 8.47
CA LEU A 59 0.87 1.12 7.75
C LEU A 59 0.10 0.22 8.71
N VAL A 60 -1.20 0.42 8.86
CA VAL A 60 -2.06 -0.42 9.71
C VAL A 60 -3.21 -0.95 8.89
N LEU A 61 -3.35 -2.27 8.87
CA LEU A 61 -4.50 -2.98 8.36
C LEU A 61 -5.33 -3.48 9.55
N GLU A 62 -6.56 -3.01 9.66
CA GLU A 62 -7.57 -3.45 10.64
C GLU A 62 -8.69 -4.20 9.91
N ASN A 63 -9.79 -4.51 10.61
CA ASN A 63 -10.87 -5.34 10.07
C ASN A 63 -11.58 -4.71 8.86
N ASP A 64 -11.67 -3.39 8.80
CA ASP A 64 -12.42 -2.61 7.82
C ASP A 64 -11.66 -1.37 7.33
N ARG A 65 -10.40 -1.23 7.74
CA ARG A 65 -9.64 0.01 7.58
C ARG A 65 -8.18 -0.24 7.23
N LEU A 66 -7.68 0.50 6.25
CA LEU A 66 -6.27 0.61 5.93
C LEU A 66 -5.80 2.06 6.17
N GLU A 67 -4.92 2.25 7.15
CA GLU A 67 -4.33 3.56 7.45
C GLU A 67 -2.86 3.62 7.09
N CYS A 68 -2.44 4.72 6.46
CA CYS A 68 -1.04 5.03 6.22
C CYS A 68 -0.66 6.38 6.84
N LEU A 69 0.39 6.39 7.67
CA LEU A 69 1.04 7.59 8.17
C LEU A 69 2.43 7.67 7.54
N THR A 70 2.63 8.65 6.66
CA THR A 70 3.89 8.90 5.97
C THR A 70 3.94 10.36 5.50
N ASN A 71 5.15 10.90 5.30
CA ASN A 71 5.33 12.21 4.68
C ASN A 71 5.10 12.20 3.17
N ASN A 72 5.31 11.05 2.52
CA ASN A 72 5.11 10.85 1.10
C ASN A 72 4.49 9.47 0.86
N PHE A 73 3.34 9.44 0.22
CA PHE A 73 2.65 8.22 -0.22
C PHE A 73 2.62 8.19 -1.75
N LYS A 74 2.93 7.04 -2.36
CA LYS A 74 2.93 6.86 -3.82
C LYS A 74 2.38 5.48 -4.18
N ILE A 75 1.57 5.44 -5.22
CA ILE A 75 1.11 4.24 -5.93
C ILE A 75 1.66 4.34 -7.35
N MET A 76 2.34 3.28 -7.80
CA MET A 76 2.96 3.21 -9.12
C MET A 76 2.45 1.98 -9.87
N ASP A 77 2.46 2.01 -11.19
CA ASP A 77 2.23 0.84 -12.03
C ASP A 77 3.46 -0.09 -12.07
N ASP A 78 3.35 -1.21 -12.78
CA ASP A 78 4.41 -2.19 -12.99
C ASP A 78 5.59 -1.67 -13.82
N ARG A 79 5.41 -0.57 -14.55
CA ARG A 79 6.42 0.15 -15.34
C ARG A 79 7.09 1.28 -14.55
N GLY A 80 6.67 1.53 -13.31
CA GLY A 80 7.18 2.59 -12.44
C GLY A 80 6.53 3.97 -12.66
N SER A 81 5.48 4.06 -13.48
CA SER A 81 4.72 5.31 -13.70
C SER A 81 3.89 5.65 -12.46
N LEU A 82 3.78 6.93 -12.12
CA LEU A 82 3.00 7.38 -10.97
C LEU A 82 1.50 7.34 -11.27
N LEU A 83 0.73 6.60 -10.47
CA LEU A 83 -0.74 6.54 -10.57
C LEU A 83 -1.41 7.48 -9.55
N PHE A 84 -0.89 7.54 -8.33
CA PHE A 84 -1.42 8.39 -7.26
C PHE A 84 -0.30 8.76 -6.29
N SER A 85 -0.26 10.01 -5.82
CA SER A 85 0.56 10.37 -4.67
C SER A 85 -0.09 11.42 -3.79
N ALA A 86 0.28 11.40 -2.51
CA ALA A 86 -0.12 12.40 -1.54
C ALA A 86 1.06 12.79 -0.66
N ASN A 87 1.24 14.10 -0.45
CA ASN A 87 2.19 14.67 0.49
C ASN A 87 1.59 15.96 1.09
N ARG A 88 2.37 16.69 1.91
CA ARG A 88 1.89 17.92 2.57
C ARG A 88 1.52 19.07 1.64
N LYS A 89 2.04 19.09 0.40
CA LYS A 89 1.86 20.18 -0.56
C LYS A 89 0.71 19.90 -1.51
N GLU A 90 0.57 18.66 -1.95
CA GLU A 90 -0.37 18.30 -3.01
C GLU A 90 -0.77 16.82 -2.99
N VAL A 91 -1.85 16.55 -3.71
CA VAL A 91 -2.27 15.21 -4.13
C VAL A 91 -2.24 15.18 -5.65
N LEU A 92 -1.54 14.20 -6.22
CA LEU A 92 -1.44 13.99 -7.66
C LEU A 92 -2.16 12.71 -8.05
N VAL A 93 -3.00 12.80 -9.08
CA VAL A 93 -3.62 11.66 -9.75
C VAL A 93 -3.02 11.59 -11.15
N GLY A 94 -2.23 10.55 -11.42
CA GLY A 94 -1.48 10.36 -12.66
C GLY A 94 -2.12 9.37 -13.62
N SER A 95 -3.36 8.96 -13.39
CA SER A 95 -4.09 8.07 -14.30
C SER A 95 -4.50 8.81 -15.58
N GLU A 96 -4.55 8.08 -16.70
CA GLU A 96 -5.04 8.63 -17.98
C GLU A 96 -6.52 9.03 -17.90
N THR A 97 -7.29 8.30 -17.09
CA THR A 97 -8.71 8.54 -16.85
C THR A 97 -9.00 8.56 -15.35
N LEU A 98 -9.84 9.49 -14.92
CA LEU A 98 -10.38 9.56 -13.56
C LEU A 98 -11.90 9.53 -13.65
N HIS A 99 -12.52 8.45 -13.17
CA HIS A 99 -13.96 8.32 -13.08
C HIS A 99 -14.45 8.74 -11.68
N VAL A 100 -15.41 9.66 -11.64
CA VAL A 100 -16.12 10.05 -10.40
C VAL A 100 -17.58 9.64 -10.57
N THR A 101 -17.98 8.54 -9.93
CA THR A 101 -19.29 7.90 -10.14
C THR A 101 -20.27 8.09 -8.99
N GLY A 102 -19.88 8.79 -7.92
CA GLY A 102 -20.81 9.09 -6.83
C GLY A 102 -21.96 9.96 -7.33
N GLU A 103 -23.18 9.73 -6.84
CA GLU A 103 -24.38 10.46 -7.28
C GLU A 103 -24.24 11.99 -7.18
N GLY A 104 -23.45 12.48 -6.21
CA GLY A 104 -23.14 13.91 -6.04
C GLY A 104 -22.00 14.44 -6.92
N GLY A 105 -21.37 13.60 -7.74
CA GLY A 105 -20.20 13.97 -8.54
C GLY A 105 -18.99 14.41 -7.71
N THR A 106 -18.27 15.40 -8.21
CA THR A 106 -17.16 16.06 -7.48
C THR A 106 -17.46 17.53 -7.29
N ILE A 107 -17.14 18.05 -6.10
CA ILE A 107 -17.24 19.49 -5.80
C ILE A 107 -15.84 20.08 -5.89
N LEU A 108 -15.66 21.00 -6.83
CA LEU A 108 -14.39 21.68 -7.06
C LEU A 108 -14.54 23.13 -6.56
N ARG A 109 -13.78 23.46 -5.51
CA ARG A 109 -13.78 24.81 -4.93
C ARG A 109 -12.64 25.62 -5.56
N GLY A 110 -12.99 26.58 -6.40
CA GLY A 110 -12.03 27.44 -7.11
C GLY A 110 -12.03 27.18 -8.61
N SER A 111 -11.04 27.77 -9.30
CA SER A 111 -10.91 27.67 -10.74
C SER A 111 -10.36 26.31 -11.15
N ILE A 112 -10.95 25.73 -12.20
CA ILE A 112 -10.47 24.51 -12.84
C ILE A 112 -9.87 24.90 -14.17
N GLN A 113 -8.65 24.46 -14.43
CA GLN A 113 -8.06 24.53 -15.76
C GLN A 113 -8.20 23.17 -16.44
N THR A 114 -8.85 23.15 -17.59
CA THR A 114 -9.02 21.94 -18.42
C THR A 114 -9.03 22.34 -19.89
N ARG A 115 -8.56 21.44 -20.75
CA ARG A 115 -8.52 21.66 -22.20
C ARG A 115 -9.91 21.53 -22.83
N LEU A 116 -10.74 20.64 -22.32
CA LEU A 116 -12.05 20.33 -22.88
C LEU A 116 -13.01 19.96 -21.76
N VAL A 117 -14.23 20.51 -21.82
CA VAL A 117 -15.36 20.09 -21.01
C VAL A 117 -16.47 19.69 -21.97
N ARG A 118 -17.00 18.48 -21.80
CA ARG A 118 -18.02 17.90 -22.67
C ARG A 118 -18.95 17.03 -21.84
N ALA A 119 -20.25 17.10 -22.12
CA ALA A 119 -21.27 16.21 -21.59
C ALA A 119 -21.36 14.94 -22.45
N GLU A 120 -22.06 13.92 -21.96
CA GLU A 120 -22.33 12.72 -22.76
C GLU A 120 -23.11 13.04 -24.04
N ALA A 121 -23.04 12.16 -25.03
CA ALA A 121 -23.78 12.35 -26.27
C ALA A 121 -25.28 12.48 -25.98
N GLY A 122 -25.90 13.54 -26.52
CA GLY A 122 -27.32 13.83 -26.30
C GLY A 122 -27.64 14.52 -24.97
N HIS A 123 -26.65 14.92 -24.17
CA HIS A 123 -26.83 15.64 -22.91
C HIS A 123 -26.18 17.04 -22.97
N ASP A 124 -26.76 17.98 -22.22
CA ASP A 124 -26.22 19.32 -22.05
C ASP A 124 -25.16 19.36 -20.94
N LEU A 125 -24.21 20.29 -21.06
CA LEU A 125 -23.34 20.67 -19.96
C LEU A 125 -24.14 21.51 -18.95
N ARG A 126 -24.14 21.13 -17.67
CA ARG A 126 -24.82 21.85 -16.58
C ARG A 126 -23.87 22.16 -15.44
#